data_AF-A0A2M8PN91-F1
#
_entry.id   AF-A0A2M8PN91-F1
#
_cell.length_a   1.000
_cell.length_b   1.000
_cell.length_c   1.000
_cell.angle_alpha   90.00
_cell.angle_beta   90.00
_cell.angle_gamma   90.00
#
_symmetry.space_group_name_H-M   'P 1'
#
loop_
_entity.id
_entity.type
_entity.pdbx_description
1 polymer ?
#
loop_
_entity_poly.entity_id
_entity_poly.type
_entity_poly.pdbx_seq_one_letter_code
_entity_poly.pdbx_strand_id
1 'polypeptide(L)'
;YIANENDAPLSSRPDYSRCEIAFIAAHEKVHHLDDVVLRRSLLGLLGYADAMLLSEVADVMAQTLGWTDDEKQDEIERTIDILIERHNVPEARLRAGKTVNV
;
A
#
# COMPACT_ATOMS: atom_id res chain seq x y z
N TYR A 1 15.98 -14.21 -7.73
CA TYR A 1 15.17 -14.31 -6.51
C TYR A 1 13.83 -14.87 -6.95
N ILE A 2 13.44 -16.02 -6.39
CA ILE A 2 12.59 -17.02 -7.05
C ILE A 2 11.14 -16.55 -7.02
N ALA A 3 10.54 -16.34 -8.20
CA ALA A 3 9.12 -16.22 -8.38
C ALA A 3 8.46 -17.47 -7.77
N ASN A 4 7.74 -17.29 -6.66
CA ASN A 4 6.94 -18.36 -6.10
C ASN A 4 5.82 -18.66 -7.10
N GLU A 5 5.55 -19.93 -7.39
CA GLU A 5 4.50 -20.36 -8.34
C GLU A 5 3.07 -19.98 -7.91
N ASN A 6 2.92 -19.28 -6.77
CA ASN A 6 1.67 -18.79 -6.21
C ASN A 6 1.71 -17.26 -5.94
N ASP A 7 2.64 -16.55 -6.57
CA ASP A 7 2.78 -15.10 -6.45
C ASP A 7 1.63 -14.43 -7.21
N ALA A 8 0.52 -14.20 -6.51
CA ALA A 8 -0.61 -13.49 -7.07
C ALA A 8 -0.15 -12.03 -7.31
N PRO A 9 -0.22 -11.53 -8.55
CA PRO A 9 0.05 -10.13 -8.82
C PRO A 9 -0.90 -9.25 -8.01
N LEU A 10 -0.49 -8.02 -7.71
CA LEU A 10 -1.44 -7.01 -7.23
C LEU A 10 -2.55 -6.85 -8.26
N SER A 11 -3.81 -6.85 -7.84
CA SER A 11 -4.96 -6.75 -8.76
C SER A 11 -4.93 -5.42 -9.50
N SER A 12 -4.39 -4.40 -8.82
CA SER A 12 -4.15 -3.06 -9.36
C SER A 12 -2.98 -2.99 -10.34
N ARG A 13 -1.98 -3.89 -10.25
CA ARG A 13 -0.84 -3.89 -11.16
C ARG A 13 -0.09 -5.24 -11.28
N PRO A 14 -0.10 -5.86 -12.47
CA PRO A 14 0.57 -7.15 -12.71
C PRO A 14 2.11 -7.11 -12.62
N ASP A 15 2.70 -5.92 -12.70
CA ASP A 15 4.17 -5.73 -12.64
C ASP A 15 4.72 -5.84 -11.21
N TYR A 16 3.84 -5.86 -10.20
CA TYR A 16 4.21 -5.96 -8.79
C TYR A 16 3.58 -7.20 -8.16
N SER A 17 4.44 -7.95 -7.48
CA SER A 17 4.08 -9.19 -6.80
C SER A 17 3.70 -8.94 -5.34
N ARG A 18 2.65 -9.60 -4.86
CA ARG A 18 2.29 -9.56 -3.42
C ARG A 18 3.40 -10.12 -2.55
N CYS A 19 4.15 -11.11 -3.02
CA CYS A 19 5.32 -11.62 -2.31
C CYS A 19 6.46 -10.60 -2.21
N GLU A 20 6.60 -9.70 -3.18
CA GLU A 20 7.64 -8.65 -3.15
C GLU A 20 7.34 -7.63 -2.03
N ILE A 21 6.08 -7.21 -1.88
CA ILE A 21 5.65 -6.34 -0.78
C ILE A 21 5.86 -7.02 0.57
N ALA A 22 5.45 -8.28 0.71
CA ALA A 22 5.64 -9.03 1.96
C ALA A 22 7.13 -9.20 2.30
N PHE A 23 7.97 -9.44 1.29
CA PHE A 23 9.41 -9.55 1.48
C PHE A 23 10.02 -8.23 1.97
N ILE A 24 9.68 -7.11 1.33
CA ILE A 24 10.13 -5.76 1.73
C ILE A 24 9.66 -5.46 3.16
N ALA A 25 8.41 -5.76 3.49
CA ALA A 25 7.85 -5.56 4.82
C ALA A 25 8.63 -6.36 5.89
N ALA A 26 8.93 -7.63 5.61
CA ALA A 26 9.60 -8.52 6.55
C ALA A 26 11.12 -8.27 6.68
N HIS A 27 11.81 -7.89 5.61
CA HIS A 27 13.29 -7.89 5.58
C HIS A 27 13.91 -6.50 5.69
N GLU A 28 13.17 -5.44 5.36
CA GLU A 28 13.77 -4.13 5.23
C GLU A 28 13.47 -3.16 6.40
N LYS A 29 12.90 -3.63 7.52
CA LYS A 29 12.50 -2.79 8.67
C LYS A 29 11.44 -1.74 8.31
N VAL A 30 10.40 -2.17 7.61
CA VAL A 30 9.25 -1.33 7.33
C VAL A 30 8.33 -1.36 8.56
N HIS A 31 7.99 -0.18 9.09
CA HIS A 31 7.09 -0.04 10.25
C HIS A 31 5.79 0.67 9.90
N HIS A 32 5.76 1.44 8.81
CA HIS A 32 4.59 2.18 8.36
C HIS A 32 4.28 1.90 6.89
N LEU A 33 3.02 2.04 6.52
CA LEU A 33 2.58 1.83 5.14
C LEU A 33 3.28 2.80 4.16
N ASP A 34 3.55 4.03 4.61
CA ASP A 34 4.23 5.05 3.81
C ASP A 34 5.69 4.70 3.46
N ASP A 35 6.40 3.92 4.29
CA ASP A 35 7.76 3.48 3.98
C ASP A 35 7.78 2.56 2.74
N VAL A 36 6.76 1.72 2.56
CA VAL A 36 6.62 0.90 1.35
C VAL A 36 6.25 1.78 0.17
N VAL A 37 5.19 2.58 0.29
CA VAL A 37 4.60 3.31 -0.83
C VAL A 37 5.51 4.43 -1.35
N LEU A 38 6.26 5.11 -0.47
CA LEU A 38 7.04 6.31 -0.81
C LEU A 38 8.54 6.08 -0.94
N ARG A 39 9.12 5.12 -0.21
CA ARG A 39 10.59 4.97 -0.12
C ARG A 39 11.12 3.67 -0.70
N ARG A 40 10.37 2.58 -0.53
CA ARG A 40 10.80 1.22 -0.87
C ARG A 40 10.11 0.64 -2.10
N SER A 41 9.16 1.39 -2.66
CA SER A 41 8.53 1.11 -3.94
C SER A 41 8.55 2.36 -4.81
N LEU A 42 8.53 2.16 -6.13
CA LEU A 42 8.37 3.26 -7.10
C LEU A 42 6.87 3.63 -7.28
N LEU A 43 5.97 3.09 -6.45
CA LEU A 43 4.52 3.28 -6.58
C LEU A 43 4.12 4.74 -6.33
N GLY A 44 4.66 5.36 -5.28
CA GLY A 44 4.47 6.79 -5.00
C GLY A 44 5.11 7.67 -6.07
N LEU A 45 6.35 7.37 -6.48
CA LEU A 45 7.10 8.18 -7.46
C LEU A 45 6.44 8.18 -8.84
N LEU A 46 5.97 7.01 -9.29
CA LEU A 46 5.33 6.89 -10.59
C LEU A 46 3.85 7.31 -10.56
N GLY A 47 3.35 7.79 -9.41
CA GLY A 47 1.99 8.28 -9.28
C GLY A 47 0.96 7.16 -9.44
N TYR A 48 1.17 6.01 -8.81
CA TYR A 48 0.20 4.90 -8.76
C TYR A 48 -0.50 4.75 -7.41
N ALA A 49 -0.17 5.58 -6.41
CA ALA A 49 -0.87 5.62 -5.13
C ALA A 49 -2.37 5.93 -5.30
N ASP A 50 -3.22 4.94 -5.17
CA ASP A 50 -4.68 5.05 -5.16
C ASP A 50 -5.28 4.31 -3.95
N ALA A 51 -6.58 4.52 -3.71
CA ALA A 51 -7.27 3.92 -2.57
C ALA A 51 -7.21 2.38 -2.55
N MET A 52 -7.30 1.73 -3.72
CA MET A 52 -7.30 0.27 -3.82
C MET A 52 -5.92 -0.30 -3.56
N LEU A 53 -4.89 0.30 -4.15
CA LEU A 53 -3.50 -0.08 -3.96
C LEU A 53 -3.09 0.10 -2.49
N LEU A 54 -3.46 1.22 -1.85
CA LEU A 54 -3.17 1.44 -0.44
C LEU A 54 -3.82 0.35 0.43
N SER A 55 -5.08 -0.01 0.16
CA SER A 55 -5.77 -1.10 0.86
C SER A 55 -5.10 -2.45 0.62
N GLU A 56 -4.75 -2.79 -0.63
CA GLU A 56 -4.11 -4.07 -0.96
C GLU A 56 -2.74 -4.21 -0.27
N VAL A 57 -1.93 -3.15 -0.28
CA VAL A 57 -0.61 -3.13 0.38
C VAL A 57 -0.78 -3.21 1.90
N ALA A 58 -1.73 -2.46 2.46
CA ALA A 58 -2.01 -2.48 3.89
C ALA A 58 -2.49 -3.86 4.38
N ASP A 59 -3.30 -4.58 3.59
CA ASP A 59 -3.70 -5.95 3.94
C ASP A 59 -2.52 -6.92 3.96
N VAL A 60 -1.60 -6.82 2.99
CA VAL A 60 -0.37 -7.64 2.96
C VAL A 60 0.54 -7.30 4.15
N MET A 61 0.69 -6.02 4.47
CA MET A 61 1.48 -5.58 5.61
C MET A 61 0.85 -6.00 6.94
N ALA A 62 -0.47 -5.89 7.09
CA ALA A 62 -1.19 -6.34 8.29
C ALA A 62 -0.99 -7.84 8.53
N GLN A 63 -1.07 -8.67 7.48
CA GLN A 63 -0.79 -10.11 7.60
C GLN A 63 0.67 -10.41 7.98
N THR A 64 1.60 -9.58 7.53
CA THR A 64 3.04 -9.79 7.73
C THR A 64 3.52 -9.29 9.10
N LEU A 65 3.04 -8.11 9.51
CA LEU A 65 3.42 -7.41 10.75
C LEU A 65 2.47 -7.73 11.92
N GLY A 66 1.33 -8.35 11.65
CA GLY A 66 0.34 -8.72 12.66
C GLY A 66 -0.54 -7.55 13.11
N TRP A 67 -0.81 -6.58 12.25
CA TRP A 67 -1.68 -5.44 12.58
C TRP A 67 -3.14 -5.88 12.73
N THR A 68 -3.82 -5.24 13.66
CA THR A 68 -5.28 -5.26 13.79
C THR A 68 -5.95 -4.46 12.67
N ASP A 69 -7.25 -4.66 12.46
CA ASP A 69 -7.99 -3.88 11.46
C ASP A 69 -8.00 -2.37 11.77
N ASP A 70 -7.99 -2.01 13.06
CA ASP A 70 -7.90 -0.61 13.51
C ASP A 70 -6.52 -0.02 13.18
N GLU A 71 -5.43 -0.71 13.53
CA GLU A 71 -4.06 -0.27 13.19
C GLU A 71 -3.85 -0.16 11.68
N LYS A 72 -4.41 -1.09 10.90
CA LYS A 72 -4.39 -1.06 9.44
C LYS A 72 -5.08 0.20 8.92
N GLN A 73 -6.27 0.52 9.44
CA GLN A 73 -7.02 1.70 9.02
C GLN A 73 -6.28 2.99 9.39
N ASP A 74 -5.71 3.06 10.59
CA ASP A 74 -4.90 4.19 11.05
C ASP A 74 -3.67 4.43 10.15
N GLU A 75 -2.98 3.36 9.75
CA GLU A 75 -1.84 3.44 8.83
C GLU A 75 -2.24 3.87 7.41
N ILE A 76 -3.41 3.44 6.92
CA ILE A 76 -3.96 3.90 5.65
C ILE A 76 -4.25 5.40 5.71
N GLU A 77 -4.96 5.86 6.74
CA GLU A 77 -5.32 7.27 6.89
C GLU A 77 -4.08 8.16 7.02
N ARG A 78 -3.13 7.75 7.85
CA ARG A 78 -1.83 8.42 7.97
C ARG A 78 -1.10 8.52 6.63
N THR A 79 -1.08 7.44 5.85
CA THR A 79 -0.42 7.44 4.53
C THR A 79 -1.11 8.37 3.55
N ILE A 80 -2.45 8.42 3.57
CA ILE A 80 -3.24 9.35 2.76
C ILE A 80 -2.88 10.80 3.13
N ASP A 81 -2.83 11.13 4.42
CA ASP A 81 -2.49 12.48 4.88
C ASP A 81 -1.09 12.89 4.43
N ILE A 82 -0.10 12.00 4.54
CA ILE A 82 1.27 12.25 4.06
C ILE A 82 1.28 12.49 2.53
N LEU A 83 0.53 11.69 1.76
CA LEU A 83 0.44 11.83 0.31
C LEU A 83 -0.21 13.15 -0.12
N ILE A 84 -1.21 13.62 0.61
CA ILE A 84 -1.88 14.90 0.37
C ILE A 84 -0.96 16.05 0.76
N GLU A 85 -0.46 16.06 2.01
CA GLU A 85 0.28 17.18 2.58
C GLU A 85 1.68 17.35 1.97
N ARG A 86 2.39 16.24 1.72
CA ARG A 86 3.81 16.29 1.30
C ARG A 86 4.02 16.03 -0.19
N HIS A 87 3.12 15.29 -0.81
CA HIS A 87 3.22 14.91 -2.23
C HIS A 87 2.15 15.54 -3.12
N ASN A 88 1.25 16.33 -2.53
CA ASN A 88 0.21 17.09 -3.22
C ASN A 88 -0.67 16.21 -4.13
N VAL A 89 -0.84 14.94 -3.72
CA VAL A 89 -1.67 13.96 -4.44
C VAL A 89 -3.14 14.33 -4.25
N PRO A 90 -3.97 14.33 -5.31
CA PRO A 90 -5.38 14.66 -5.19
C PRO A 90 -6.11 13.70 -4.24
N GLU A 91 -6.72 14.25 -3.19
CA GLU A 91 -7.50 13.48 -2.21
C GLU A 91 -8.57 12.60 -2.87
N ALA A 92 -9.23 13.12 -3.92
CA ALA A 92 -10.24 12.40 -4.69
C ALA A 92 -9.73 11.06 -5.20
N ARG A 93 -8.43 10.91 -5.49
CA ARG A 93 -7.83 9.67 -5.96
C ARG A 93 -7.52 8.67 -4.85
N LEU A 94 -7.18 9.18 -3.68
CA LEU A 94 -6.83 8.40 -2.49
C LEU A 94 -8.07 7.95 -1.71
N ARG A 95 -9.20 8.65 -1.89
CA ARG A 95 -10.49 8.33 -1.26
C ARG A 95 -11.55 7.84 -2.24
N ALA A 96 -11.23 7.70 -3.54
CA ALA A 96 -12.17 7.32 -4.62
C ALA A 96 -12.99 6.06 -4.34
N GLY A 97 -12.43 5.09 -3.59
CA GLY A 97 -13.11 3.85 -3.22
C GLY A 97 -14.25 4.01 -2.20
N LYS A 98 -14.41 5.18 -1.58
CA LYS A 98 -15.48 5.46 -0.59
C LYS A 98 -16.73 6.10 -1.21
N THR A 99 -16.94 5.96 -2.53
CA THR A 99 -18.22 6.34 -3.16
C THR A 99 -19.29 5.30 -2.79
N VAL A 100 -19.75 5.39 -1.55
CA VAL A 100 -21.05 4.87 -1.12
C VAL A 100 -22.08 5.57 -1.99
N ASN A 101 -22.74 4.78 -2.86
CA ASN A 101 -24.01 5.16 -3.47
C ASN A 101 -24.96 5.64 -2.34
N VAL A 102 -25.37 6.90 -2.42
CA VAL A 102 -26.59 7.40 -1.78
C VAL A 102 -27.60 7.67 -2.89
#